data_AF-A0A4Y7TRZ9-F1
#
_entry.id   AF-A0A4Y7TRZ9-F1
#
_cell.length_a   1.000
_cell.length_b   1.000
_cell.length_c   1.000
_cell.angle_alpha   90.00
_cell.angle_beta   90.00
_cell.angle_gamma   90.00
#
_symmetry.space_group_name_H-M   'P 1'
#
loop_
_entity.id
_entity.type
_entity.pdbx_description
1 polymer ?
#
loop_
_entity_poly.entity_id
_entity_poly.type
_entity_poly.pdbx_seq_one_letter_code
_entity_poly.pdbx_strand_id
1 'polypeptide(L)'
;MANLLDTSSGPQAPVLVGPENYQIWRIRIRAKLRTSKVWGIVDGSILRPSPSVLETKAEAEWVANDQRALGIIISHVSDSLAL
;
A
#
# COMPACT_ATOMS: atom_id res chain seq x y z
N MET A 1 20.05 -29.45 14.96
CA MET A 1 19.86 -28.11 15.56
C MET A 1 18.65 -27.48 14.89
N ALA A 2 17.59 -27.20 15.65
CA ALA A 2 16.35 -26.64 15.12
C ALA A 2 16.56 -25.15 14.79
N ASN A 3 16.27 -24.74 13.56
CA ASN A 3 16.25 -23.32 13.20
C ASN A 3 14.99 -22.68 13.80
N LEU A 4 15.24 -21.69 14.65
CA LEU A 4 14.25 -20.82 15.25
C LEU A 4 13.38 -20.19 14.16
N LEU A 5 12.07 -20.39 14.32
CA LEU A 5 11.03 -19.73 13.56
C LEU A 5 11.20 -18.22 13.73
N ASP A 6 11.40 -17.52 12.61
CA ASP A 6 11.26 -16.08 12.51
C ASP A 6 9.81 -15.71 12.90
N THR A 7 9.64 -15.33 14.16
CA THR A 7 8.37 -14.89 14.72
C THR A 7 8.10 -13.43 14.33
N SER A 8 7.83 -13.17 13.05
CA SER A 8 7.04 -11.99 12.64
C SER A 8 6.27 -12.15 11.33
N SER A 9 6.18 -13.37 10.77
CA SER A 9 5.48 -13.58 9.50
C SER A 9 3.97 -13.74 9.70
N GLY A 10 3.27 -12.61 9.93
CA GLY A 10 1.85 -12.55 9.54
C GLY A 10 1.74 -12.91 8.05
N PRO A 11 0.60 -13.48 7.59
CA PRO A 11 0.48 -13.96 6.22
C PRO A 11 0.82 -12.85 5.20
N GLN A 12 1.91 -13.04 4.46
CA GLN A 12 2.44 -12.09 3.48
C GLN A 12 1.40 -11.80 2.38
N ALA A 13 1.30 -10.54 1.93
CA ALA A 13 0.45 -10.21 0.79
C ALA A 13 0.96 -10.95 -0.47
N PRO A 14 0.10 -11.70 -1.19
CA PRO A 14 0.49 -12.36 -2.44
C PRO A 14 0.77 -11.31 -3.52
N VAL A 15 1.45 -11.72 -4.58
CA VAL A 15 1.53 -10.94 -5.82
C VAL A 15 0.22 -11.14 -6.59
N LEU A 16 -0.41 -10.06 -7.05
CA LEU A 16 -1.59 -10.12 -7.93
C LEU A 16 -1.13 -10.64 -9.30
N VAL A 17 -1.70 -11.74 -9.74
CA VAL A 17 -1.41 -12.35 -11.05
C VAL A 17 -2.64 -12.40 -11.95
N GLY A 18 -3.84 -12.27 -11.38
CA GLY A 18 -5.08 -12.20 -12.13
C GLY A 18 -6.33 -12.17 -11.25
N PRO A 19 -7.52 -12.26 -11.86
CA PRO A 19 -8.80 -12.26 -11.14
C PRO A 19 -8.93 -13.38 -10.10
N GLU A 20 -8.28 -14.52 -10.33
CA GLU A 20 -8.33 -15.72 -9.49
C GLU A 20 -7.80 -15.50 -8.08
N ASN A 21 -6.83 -14.61 -7.90
CA ASN A 21 -6.26 -14.30 -6.59
C ASN A 21 -6.59 -12.87 -6.11
N TYR A 22 -7.40 -12.12 -6.86
CA TYR A 22 -7.72 -10.74 -6.55
C TYR A 22 -8.35 -10.56 -5.17
N GLN A 23 -9.27 -11.44 -4.74
CA GLN A 23 -9.96 -11.27 -3.46
C GLN A 23 -9.00 -11.36 -2.27
N ILE A 24 -8.13 -12.37 -2.26
CA ILE A 24 -7.14 -12.53 -1.18
C ILE A 24 -6.07 -11.43 -1.24
N TRP A 25 -5.65 -11.03 -2.45
CA TRP A 25 -4.75 -9.91 -2.66
C TRP A 25 -5.34 -8.62 -2.07
N ARG A 26 -6.57 -8.28 -2.43
CA ARG A 26 -7.27 -7.06 -1.98
C ARG A 26 -7.34 -6.97 -0.46
N ILE A 27 -7.67 -8.08 0.21
CA ILE A 27 -7.77 -8.12 1.68
C ILE A 27 -6.40 -7.85 2.31
N ARG A 28 -5.34 -8.52 1.84
CA ARG A 28 -4.00 -8.39 2.41
C ARG A 28 -3.34 -7.04 2.11
N ILE A 29 -3.54 -6.49 0.91
CA ILE A 29 -3.07 -5.15 0.57
C ILE A 29 -3.80 -4.07 1.38
N ARG A 30 -5.12 -4.18 1.54
CA ARG A 30 -5.87 -3.27 2.43
C ARG A 30 -5.33 -3.33 3.86
N ALA A 31 -5.06 -4.53 4.40
CA ALA A 31 -4.47 -4.67 5.73
C ALA A 31 -3.09 -3.99 5.82
N LYS A 32 -2.23 -4.19 4.82
CA LYS A 32 -0.89 -3.57 4.75
C LYS A 32 -0.97 -2.04 4.69
N LEU A 33 -1.84 -1.49 3.85
CA LEU A 33 -2.07 -0.03 3.74
C LEU A 33 -2.57 0.57 5.06
N ARG A 34 -3.42 -0.14 5.81
CA ARG A 34 -3.90 0.28 7.14
C ARG A 34 -2.79 0.26 8.19
N THR A 35 -1.99 -0.79 8.23
CA THR A 35 -0.83 -0.87 9.13
C THR A 35 0.19 0.23 8.82
N SER A 36 0.36 0.59 7.54
CA SER A 36 1.19 1.70 7.10
C SER A 36 0.52 3.08 7.23
N LYS A 37 -0.71 3.16 7.75
CA LYS A 37 -1.49 4.41 7.93
C LYS A 37 -1.70 5.23 6.66
N VAL A 38 -1.67 4.61 5.49
CA VAL A 38 -1.88 5.27 4.18
C VAL A 38 -3.18 4.85 3.49
N TRP A 39 -3.98 3.98 4.11
CA TRP A 39 -5.28 3.56 3.55
C TRP A 39 -6.21 4.74 3.27
N GLY A 40 -6.17 5.80 4.09
CA GLY A 40 -7.00 6.99 3.90
C GLY A 40 -6.72 7.74 2.60
N ILE A 41 -5.50 7.62 2.05
CA ILE A 41 -5.17 8.16 0.72
C ILE A 41 -5.88 7.34 -0.36
N VAL A 42 -5.84 6.01 -0.24
CA VAL A 42 -6.38 5.07 -1.24
C VAL A 42 -7.91 5.07 -1.28
N ASP A 43 -8.57 5.18 -0.13
CA ASP A 43 -10.04 5.23 -0.07
C ASP A 43 -10.63 6.64 -0.24
N GLY A 44 -9.78 7.66 -0.37
CA GLY A 44 -10.17 9.05 -0.59
C GLY A 44 -10.70 9.76 0.66
N SER A 45 -10.61 9.17 1.85
CA SER A 45 -10.97 9.86 3.11
C SER A 45 -9.98 10.96 3.49
N ILE A 46 -8.73 10.88 3.02
CA ILE A 46 -7.70 11.92 3.18
C ILE A 46 -7.49 12.59 1.81
N LEU A 47 -8.12 13.73 1.62
CA LEU A 47 -8.02 14.51 0.40
C LEU A 47 -6.67 15.20 0.27
N ARG A 48 -6.22 15.36 -0.97
CA ARG A 48 -5.07 16.21 -1.28
C ARG A 48 -5.39 17.64 -0.85
N PRO A 49 -4.51 18.30 -0.06
CA PRO A 49 -4.66 19.71 0.27
C PRO A 49 -4.85 20.55 -0.99
N SER A 50 -5.67 21.61 -0.89
CA SER A 50 -5.77 22.57 -1.99
C SER A 50 -4.40 23.21 -2.24
N PRO A 51 -3.95 23.36 -3.50
CA PRO A 51 -2.73 24.08 -3.80
C PRO A 51 -2.89 25.53 -3.36
N SER A 52 -2.33 25.86 -2.19
CA SER A 52 -2.05 27.23 -1.83
C SER A 52 -0.69 27.60 -2.43
N VAL A 53 -0.45 28.89 -2.69
CA VAL A 53 0.81 29.39 -3.31
C VAL A 53 2.07 29.04 -2.50
N LEU A 54 1.90 28.57 -1.27
CA LEU A 54 2.95 27.97 -0.47
C LEU A 54 2.77 26.45 -0.49
N GLU A 55 3.78 25.71 -0.98
CA GLU A 55 3.88 24.27 -0.75
C GLU A 55 3.92 24.04 0.76
N THR A 56 2.76 23.74 1.33
CA THR A 56 2.65 23.54 2.77
C THR A 56 3.21 22.17 3.13
N LYS A 57 3.73 22.04 4.35
CA LYS A 57 4.14 20.76 4.94
C LYS A 57 3.07 19.65 4.75
N ALA A 58 1.78 20.03 4.79
CA ALA A 58 0.67 19.12 4.58
C ALA A 58 0.61 18.54 3.15
N GLU A 59 0.91 19.34 2.13
CA GLU A 59 0.97 18.88 0.73
C GLU A 59 2.13 17.89 0.54
N ALA A 60 3.31 18.22 1.06
CA ALA A 60 4.47 17.33 0.99
C ALA A 60 4.22 16.00 1.73
N GLU A 61 3.57 16.05 2.90
CA GLU A 61 3.18 14.85 3.64
C GLU A 61 2.14 14.00 2.89
N TRP A 62 1.15 14.64 2.26
CA TRP A 62 0.17 13.95 1.43
C TRP A 62 0.84 13.24 0.25
N VAL A 63 1.71 13.93 -0.49
CA VAL A 63 2.47 13.36 -1.62
C VAL A 63 3.34 12.19 -1.17
N ALA A 64 4.02 12.29 -0.02
CA ALA A 64 4.82 11.20 0.52
C ALA A 64 3.97 9.97 0.89
N ASN A 65 2.76 10.19 1.43
CA ASN A 65 1.84 9.11 1.77
C ASN A 65 1.22 8.46 0.53
N ASP A 66 0.91 9.24 -0.50
CA ASP A 66 0.45 8.77 -1.82
C ASP A 66 1.51 7.89 -2.50
N GLN A 67 2.75 8.37 -2.58
CA GLN A 67 3.88 7.58 -3.10
C GLN A 67 4.09 6.29 -2.30
N ARG A 68 3.97 6.33 -0.97
CA ARG A 68 4.08 5.13 -0.13
C ARG A 68 2.95 4.14 -0.41
N ALA A 69 1.72 4.62 -0.54
CA ALA A 69 0.58 3.77 -0.89
C ALA A 69 0.78 3.10 -2.26
N LEU A 70 1.20 3.88 -3.26
CA LEU A 70 1.51 3.39 -4.59
C LEU A 70 2.59 2.31 -4.55
N GLY A 71 3.69 2.55 -3.84
CA GLY A 71 4.78 1.58 -3.69
C GLY A 71 4.33 0.26 -3.04
N ILE A 72 3.46 0.32 -2.03
CA ILE A 72 2.86 -0.89 -1.42
C ILE A 72 2.04 -1.67 -2.43
N ILE A 73 1.22 -0.98 -3.24
CA ILE A 73 0.36 -1.62 -4.25
C ILE A 73 1.22 -2.26 -5.34
N ILE A 74 2.09 -1.49 -5.99
CA ILE A 74 2.88 -1.94 -7.15
C ILE A 74 3.86 -3.06 -6.77
N SER A 75 4.45 -3.02 -5.58
CA SER A 75 5.35 -4.10 -5.11
C SER A 75 4.67 -5.46 -4.94
N HIS A 76 3.34 -5.54 -5.08
CA HIS A 76 2.57 -6.77 -4.99
C HIS A 76 1.69 -6.96 -6.22
N VAL A 77 2.02 -6.35 -7.36
CA VAL A 77 1.36 -6.61 -8.65
C VAL A 77 2.39 -7.25 -9.57
N SER A 78 1.98 -8.26 -10.33
CA SER A 78 2.85 -8.88 -11.33
C SER A 78 3.11 -7.90 -12.47
N ASP A 79 4.34 -7.87 -12.99
CA ASP A 79 4.72 -7.03 -14.14
C ASP A 79 3.80 -7.24 -15.35
N SER A 80 3.28 -8.46 -15.54
CA SER A 80 2.34 -8.76 -16.63
C SER A 80 0.99 -8.02 -16.53
N LEU A 81 0.65 -7.51 -15.34
CA LEU A 81 -0.53 -6.67 -15.11
C LEU A 81 -0.18 -5.17 -14.99
N ALA A 82 1.10 -4.84 -14.84
CA ALA A 82 1.58 -3.48 -14.64
C ALA A 82 2.05 -2.80 -15.94
N LEU A 83 2.24 -3.58 -17.02
CA LEU A 83 2.60 -3.18 -18.38
C LEU A 83 1.38 -3.21 -19.31
#